data_AF-A0A2D6HKB7-F1
#
_entry.id   AF-A0A2D6HKB7-F1
#
_cell.length_a   1.000
_cell.length_b   1.000
_cell.length_c   1.000
_cell.angle_alpha   90.00
_cell.angle_beta   90.00
_cell.angle_gamma   90.00
#
_symmetry.space_group_name_H-M   'P 1'
#
loop_
_entity.id
_entity.type
_entity.pdbx_description
1 polymer ?
#
loop_
_entity_poly.entity_id
_entity_poly.type
_entity_poly.pdbx_seq_one_letter_code
_entity_poly.pdbx_strand_id
1 'polypeptide(L)'
;MKRLLLAATAAPFLLFAPSAWSQQTMRGFQIDTTASAWTWTAQALGQNAVPATTDAFNLSGTMQVSLGTNASGEVSEGQFSDGSFDFAPDMEGSFPTLGVSFHMHSVLLGFESMVLDFGNPSTSNGTFSGDAWIIAHAAIVTITLPGGSQFDIDLAGLTSNPQIISGQFTVGSSGLIHLNSAQSHTFTVTEPNTGIDFDFTVTGVMVADEFVTLSSYCFGDGSGTMCPCGNSSGPGEGCGNGNGPGAILGASGTTSISAGDLVLSGSQLIANQPGLYFQGNNAVSGGNGVTFGDGLRCAGGNVVRLQVRVADSSGASATTINVGAAAGVSAGDTKRYQLWYRDPASSPCGTTFNLTSGIEALWTP
;
A
#
# COMPACT_ATOMS: atom_id res chain seq x y z
N MET A 1 44.78 32.06 48.95
CA MET A 1 43.38 31.60 48.96
C MET A 1 42.57 32.41 47.96
N LYS A 2 42.21 31.82 46.82
CA LYS A 2 41.07 32.22 45.98
C LYS A 2 40.78 31.06 45.03
N ARG A 3 39.60 30.46 45.21
CA ARG A 3 39.03 29.33 44.46
C ARG A 3 38.07 29.88 43.38
N LEU A 4 37.89 29.07 42.32
CA LEU A 4 36.82 29.08 41.30
C LEU A 4 36.90 30.22 40.25
N LEU A 5 36.58 30.02 38.97
CA LEU A 5 35.65 29.07 38.32
C LEU A 5 36.28 28.37 37.09
N LEU A 6 36.00 27.08 36.92
CA LEU A 6 36.11 26.40 35.62
C LEU A 6 34.86 26.77 34.79
N ALA A 7 35.05 27.43 33.65
CA ALA A 7 34.01 27.55 32.63
C ALA A 7 34.00 26.25 31.81
N ALA A 8 32.99 25.42 32.00
CA ALA A 8 32.72 24.30 31.10
C ALA A 8 32.17 24.88 29.79
N THR A 9 33.00 24.91 28.75
CA THR A 9 32.55 25.19 27.38
C THR A 9 31.70 24.01 26.91
N ALA A 10 30.39 24.20 26.84
CA ALA A 10 29.49 23.27 26.17
C ALA A 10 29.87 23.22 24.68
N ALA A 11 30.39 22.08 24.22
CA ALA A 11 30.51 21.80 22.80
C ALA A 11 29.07 21.68 22.24
N PRO A 12 28.75 22.33 21.12
CA PRO A 12 27.43 22.16 20.52
C PRO A 12 27.33 20.71 20.04
N PHE A 13 26.42 19.96 20.65
CA PHE A 13 25.90 18.72 20.09
C PHE A 13 25.19 19.11 18.79
N LEU A 14 25.90 18.98 17.67
CA LEU A 14 25.28 18.94 16.36
C LEU A 14 24.40 17.70 16.35
N LEU A 15 23.12 17.88 16.70
CA LEU A 15 22.06 17.00 16.26
C LEU A 15 22.11 17.05 14.73
N PHE A 16 22.76 16.05 14.13
CA PHE A 16 22.47 15.70 12.75
C PHE A 16 20.99 15.33 12.73
N ALA A 17 20.14 16.27 12.30
CA ALA A 17 18.87 15.89 11.72
C ALA A 17 19.20 14.87 10.62
N PRO A 18 18.58 13.68 10.59
CA PRO A 18 18.71 12.83 9.41
C PRO A 18 18.36 13.70 8.21
N SER A 19 19.24 13.69 7.22
CA SER A 19 19.03 14.34 5.92
C SER A 19 17.60 14.09 5.46
N ALA A 20 16.92 15.16 5.05
CA ALA A 20 15.57 15.11 4.51
C ALA A 20 15.40 13.87 3.61
N TRP A 21 14.51 12.96 4.01
CA TRP A 21 14.20 11.77 3.24
C TRP A 21 13.72 12.19 1.86
N SER A 22 14.38 11.66 0.84
CA SER A 22 13.94 11.83 -0.55
C SER A 22 12.60 11.09 -0.75
N GLN A 23 11.87 11.46 -1.79
CA GLN A 23 10.50 11.07 -2.13
C GLN A 23 10.29 9.54 -2.16
N GLN A 24 10.09 8.92 -1.00
CA GLN A 24 9.67 7.54 -0.88
C GLN A 24 8.26 7.38 -1.45
N THR A 25 8.11 6.49 -2.42
CA THR A 25 6.82 6.19 -3.04
C THR A 25 6.31 4.87 -2.52
N MET A 26 5.11 4.88 -1.94
CA MET A 26 4.42 3.67 -1.50
C MET A 26 3.93 2.88 -2.72
N ARG A 27 4.28 1.60 -2.78
CA ARG A 27 3.93 0.69 -3.88
C ARG A 27 3.23 -0.54 -3.30
N GLY A 28 2.08 -0.88 -3.87
CA GLY A 28 1.32 -2.07 -3.49
C GLY A 28 1.82 -3.30 -4.24
N PHE A 29 1.93 -4.43 -3.55
CA PHE A 29 2.31 -5.72 -4.11
C PHE A 29 1.27 -6.78 -3.73
N GLN A 30 0.88 -7.59 -4.70
CA GLN A 30 0.02 -8.74 -4.54
C GLN A 30 0.89 -9.98 -4.43
N ILE A 31 0.70 -10.77 -3.37
CA ILE A 31 1.40 -12.05 -3.22
C ILE A 31 0.86 -13.04 -4.27
N ASP A 32 1.77 -13.62 -5.05
CA ASP A 32 1.45 -14.74 -5.93
C ASP A 32 1.35 -16.00 -5.08
N THR A 33 0.12 -16.42 -4.81
CA THR A 33 -0.17 -17.61 -4.00
C THR A 33 0.37 -18.89 -4.60
N THR A 34 0.49 -19.00 -5.92
CA THR A 34 0.99 -20.22 -6.57
C THR A 34 2.51 -20.31 -6.56
N ALA A 35 3.18 -19.16 -6.60
CA ALA A 35 4.64 -19.07 -6.56
C ALA A 35 5.19 -18.94 -5.13
N SER A 36 4.34 -18.55 -4.17
CA SER A 36 4.71 -18.40 -2.75
C SER A 36 4.43 -19.66 -1.94
N ALA A 37 5.18 -20.72 -2.22
CA ALA A 37 5.11 -21.99 -1.49
C ALA A 37 6.01 -21.95 -0.24
N TRP A 38 5.43 -22.33 0.90
CA TRP A 38 6.06 -22.31 2.22
C TRP A 38 5.88 -23.64 2.94
N THR A 39 6.75 -23.90 3.91
CA THR A 39 6.63 -25.01 4.85
C THR A 39 6.77 -24.53 6.29
N TRP A 40 6.31 -25.35 7.23
CA TRP A 40 6.49 -25.10 8.66
C TRP A 40 7.17 -26.27 9.38
N THR A 41 7.85 -25.95 10.47
CA THR A 41 8.30 -26.89 11.49
C THR A 41 7.90 -26.36 12.86
N ALA A 42 7.71 -27.26 13.83
CA ALA A 42 7.45 -26.87 15.21
C ALA A 42 8.28 -27.70 16.19
N GLN A 43 8.77 -27.07 17.25
CA GLN A 43 9.55 -27.72 18.30
C GLN A 43 9.03 -27.33 19.69
N ALA A 44 8.97 -28.29 20.60
CA ALA A 44 8.67 -28.06 22.01
C ALA A 44 9.41 -29.09 22.86
N LEU A 45 10.05 -28.66 23.96
CA LEU A 45 10.80 -29.54 24.87
C LEU A 45 11.83 -30.46 24.16
N GLY A 46 12.48 -29.95 23.10
CA GLY A 46 13.43 -30.71 22.28
C GLY A 46 12.82 -31.82 21.43
N GLN A 47 11.49 -31.84 21.25
CA GLN A 47 10.76 -32.74 20.38
C GLN A 47 10.25 -31.98 19.15
N ASN A 48 10.38 -32.58 17.97
CA ASN A 48 9.83 -32.01 16.74
C ASN A 48 8.38 -32.47 16.55
N ALA A 49 7.54 -31.58 16.05
CA ALA A 49 6.20 -31.93 15.63
C ALA A 49 6.21 -32.75 14.34
N VAL A 50 5.15 -33.53 14.15
CA VAL A 50 4.81 -34.22 12.92
C VAL A 50 3.54 -33.58 12.35
N PRO A 51 3.50 -33.23 11.05
CA PRO A 51 2.30 -32.69 10.43
C PRO A 51 1.12 -33.65 10.49
N ALA A 52 -0.09 -33.12 10.69
CA ALA A 52 -1.31 -33.92 10.65
C ALA A 52 -1.61 -34.41 9.22
N THR A 53 -1.47 -33.50 8.25
CA THR A 53 -1.70 -33.79 6.82
C THR A 53 -0.52 -33.36 5.96
N THR A 54 -0.05 -32.12 6.13
CA THR A 54 1.06 -31.55 5.37
C THR A 54 1.75 -30.46 6.19
N ASP A 55 3.05 -30.29 5.97
CA ASP A 55 3.84 -29.16 6.43
C ASP A 55 3.80 -27.97 5.47
N ALA A 56 3.16 -28.10 4.29
CA ALA A 56 3.16 -27.09 3.25
C ALA A 56 1.92 -26.19 3.29
N PHE A 57 2.12 -24.91 2.97
CA PHE A 57 1.06 -23.91 2.77
C PHE A 57 1.49 -22.86 1.74
N ASN A 58 0.52 -22.10 1.24
CA ASN A 58 0.77 -20.96 0.38
C ASN A 58 0.34 -19.67 1.07
N LEU A 59 1.03 -18.58 0.75
CA LEU A 59 0.64 -17.25 1.19
C LEU A 59 -0.36 -16.59 0.24
N SER A 60 -1.32 -15.85 0.75
CA SER A 60 -2.16 -14.95 -0.07
C SER A 60 -2.33 -13.61 0.63
N GLY A 61 -2.48 -12.53 -0.13
CA GLY A 61 -2.67 -11.21 0.44
C GLY A 61 -1.89 -10.12 -0.29
N THR A 62 -1.79 -8.97 0.36
CA THR A 62 -1.16 -7.77 -0.17
C THR A 62 -0.15 -7.20 0.81
N MET A 63 0.87 -6.57 0.27
CA MET A 63 1.89 -5.86 1.05
C MET A 63 2.19 -4.51 0.42
N GLN A 64 2.67 -3.58 1.23
CA GLN A 64 3.04 -2.23 0.85
C GLN A 64 4.53 -2.03 1.10
N VAL A 65 5.24 -1.60 0.06
CA VAL A 65 6.67 -1.30 0.12
C VAL A 65 6.86 0.16 -0.19
N SER A 66 7.45 0.89 0.76
CA SER A 66 8.00 2.21 0.52
C SER A 66 9.30 2.05 -0.25
N LEU A 67 9.44 2.65 -1.43
CA LEU A 67 10.66 2.58 -2.24
C LEU A 67 11.25 3.98 -2.47
N GLY A 68 12.56 4.10 -2.27
CA GLY A 68 13.34 5.29 -2.61
C GLY A 68 14.27 5.03 -3.81
N THR A 69 14.49 6.07 -4.61
CA THR A 69 15.36 6.00 -5.79
C THR A 69 16.62 6.84 -5.62
N ASN A 70 17.73 6.38 -6.19
CA ASN A 70 18.96 7.16 -6.26
C ASN A 70 18.84 8.35 -7.25
N ALA A 71 19.90 9.14 -7.38
CA ALA A 71 19.93 10.31 -8.28
C ALA A 71 19.73 9.97 -9.77
N SER A 72 19.90 8.71 -10.15
CA SER A 72 19.64 8.21 -11.51
C SER A 72 18.20 7.75 -11.72
N GLY A 73 17.36 7.78 -10.67
CA GLY A 73 15.97 7.29 -10.70
C GLY A 73 15.82 5.79 -10.48
N GLU A 74 16.89 5.09 -10.08
CA GLU A 74 16.85 3.63 -9.84
C GLU A 74 16.53 3.32 -8.38
N VAL A 75 15.72 2.29 -8.12
CA VAL A 75 15.40 1.84 -6.75
C VAL A 75 16.68 1.48 -6.01
N SER A 76 16.94 2.14 -4.88
CA SER A 76 18.18 1.96 -4.09
C SER A 76 17.95 1.73 -2.60
N GLU A 77 16.74 1.96 -2.11
CA GLU A 77 16.35 1.73 -0.73
C GLU A 77 14.86 1.40 -0.66
N GLY A 78 14.44 0.73 0.42
CA GLY A 78 13.02 0.50 0.64
C GLY A 78 12.69 0.04 2.05
N GLN A 79 11.41 -0.12 2.33
CA GLN A 79 10.91 -0.62 3.61
C GLN A 79 9.54 -1.27 3.42
N PHE A 80 9.38 -2.50 3.89
CA PHE A 80 8.06 -3.10 4.15
C PHE A 80 7.37 -2.30 5.24
N SER A 81 6.24 -1.71 4.88
CA SER A 81 5.59 -0.63 5.64
C SER A 81 4.25 -1.05 6.22
N ASP A 82 3.52 -1.90 5.50
CA ASP A 82 2.23 -2.44 5.90
C ASP A 82 1.90 -3.65 4.99
N GLY A 83 0.92 -4.44 5.36
CA GLY A 83 0.46 -5.58 4.58
C GLY A 83 -0.30 -6.57 5.43
N SER A 84 -1.17 -7.33 4.77
CA SER A 84 -1.86 -8.43 5.42
C SER A 84 -1.90 -9.62 4.49
N PHE A 85 -1.50 -10.76 5.02
CA PHE A 85 -1.48 -12.02 4.32
C PHE A 85 -1.90 -13.16 5.24
N ASP A 86 -2.57 -14.13 4.65
CA ASP A 86 -2.97 -15.39 5.27
C ASP A 86 -2.12 -16.54 4.71
N PHE A 87 -2.20 -17.69 5.37
CA PHE A 87 -1.69 -18.94 4.81
C PHE A 87 -2.80 -19.97 4.66
N ALA A 88 -2.71 -20.79 3.62
CA ALA A 88 -3.62 -21.90 3.39
C ALA A 88 -2.87 -23.15 2.87
N PRO A 89 -3.15 -24.37 3.40
CA PRO A 89 -4.05 -24.65 4.52
C PRO A 89 -3.51 -24.17 5.88
N ASP A 90 -4.36 -24.26 6.91
CA ASP A 90 -3.99 -24.02 8.31
C ASP A 90 -2.86 -24.97 8.77
N MET A 91 -2.07 -24.55 9.76
CA MET A 91 -0.97 -25.37 10.28
C MET A 91 -1.50 -26.33 11.35
N GLU A 92 -1.35 -27.63 11.11
CA GLU A 92 -1.81 -28.68 12.01
C GLU A 92 -0.75 -29.74 12.24
N GLY A 93 -0.48 -30.06 13.50
CA GLY A 93 0.52 -31.06 13.83
C GLY A 93 0.38 -31.63 15.24
N SER A 94 1.25 -32.57 15.55
CA SER A 94 1.33 -33.16 16.88
C SER A 94 2.76 -33.44 17.31
N PHE A 95 2.98 -33.46 18.62
CA PHE A 95 4.19 -33.93 19.28
C PHE A 95 3.89 -35.32 19.84
N PRO A 96 4.16 -36.42 19.10
CA PRO A 96 3.63 -37.74 19.45
C PRO A 96 4.13 -38.26 20.79
N THR A 97 5.37 -37.93 21.14
CA THR A 97 6.00 -38.31 22.42
C THR A 97 5.41 -37.57 23.62
N LEU A 98 4.86 -36.37 23.39
CA LEU A 98 4.20 -35.57 24.42
C LEU A 98 2.69 -35.86 24.50
N GLY A 99 2.11 -36.47 23.46
CA GLY A 99 0.66 -36.64 23.33
C GLY A 99 -0.09 -35.32 23.16
N VAL A 100 0.59 -34.29 22.63
CA VAL A 100 0.06 -32.94 22.41
C VAL A 100 -0.17 -32.73 20.92
N SER A 101 -1.26 -32.08 20.53
CA SER A 101 -1.48 -31.61 19.15
C SER A 101 -1.76 -30.12 19.11
N PHE A 102 -1.54 -29.50 17.96
CA PHE A 102 -1.85 -28.08 17.75
C PHE A 102 -2.57 -27.87 16.41
N HIS A 103 -3.35 -26.81 16.34
CA HIS A 103 -4.02 -26.29 15.15
C HIS A 103 -3.95 -24.76 15.19
N MET A 104 -3.29 -24.17 14.20
CA MET A 104 -3.18 -22.73 14.04
C MET A 104 -4.10 -22.28 12.91
N HIS A 105 -5.06 -21.43 13.23
CA HIS A 105 -6.12 -21.02 12.31
C HIS A 105 -6.46 -19.54 12.48
N SER A 106 -7.33 -19.07 11.58
CA SER A 106 -7.80 -17.67 11.57
C SER A 106 -6.63 -16.70 11.48
N VAL A 107 -5.67 -17.03 10.62
CA VAL A 107 -4.38 -16.34 10.54
C VAL A 107 -4.43 -15.15 9.60
N LEU A 108 -4.00 -14.00 10.11
CA LEU A 108 -3.75 -12.76 9.41
C LEU A 108 -2.44 -12.18 9.93
N LEU A 109 -1.42 -12.19 9.08
CA LEU A 109 -0.06 -11.77 9.40
C LEU A 109 0.30 -10.52 8.58
N GLY A 110 1.24 -9.73 9.07
CA GLY A 110 1.81 -8.58 8.38
C GLY A 110 3.33 -8.68 8.29
N PHE A 111 3.91 -8.06 7.27
CA PHE A 111 5.37 -7.93 7.13
C PHE A 111 5.79 -6.53 7.55
N GLU A 112 6.77 -6.48 8.43
CA GLU A 112 7.44 -5.25 8.81
C GLU A 112 8.94 -5.40 8.60
N SER A 113 9.62 -4.29 8.31
CA SER A 113 11.08 -4.25 8.19
C SER A 113 11.62 -2.91 8.63
N MET A 114 12.93 -2.87 8.89
CA MET A 114 13.62 -1.63 9.21
C MET A 114 13.99 -0.85 7.94
N VAL A 115 14.98 -1.33 7.19
CA VAL A 115 15.37 -0.78 5.88
C VAL A 115 15.87 -1.93 5.01
N LEU A 116 15.36 -2.00 3.79
CA LEU A 116 15.86 -2.83 2.71
C LEU A 116 16.95 -2.06 1.98
N ASP A 117 18.16 -2.60 1.98
CA ASP A 117 19.33 -2.07 1.27
C ASP A 117 19.48 -2.78 -0.08
N PHE A 118 19.56 -2.00 -1.16
CA PHE A 118 19.75 -2.45 -2.53
C PHE A 118 21.17 -2.15 -3.04
N GLY A 119 22.02 -1.58 -2.18
CA GLY A 119 23.31 -1.01 -2.54
C GLY A 119 23.16 0.26 -3.39
N ASN A 120 24.09 0.47 -4.33
CA ASN A 120 24.02 1.56 -5.29
C ASN A 120 23.89 0.99 -6.71
N PRO A 121 22.69 0.56 -7.11
CA PRO A 121 22.52 -0.16 -8.35
C PRO A 121 22.47 0.80 -9.56
N SER A 122 22.99 0.35 -10.69
CA SER A 122 22.88 1.05 -11.98
C SER A 122 21.55 0.80 -12.70
N THR A 123 20.72 -0.09 -12.15
CA THR A 123 19.39 -0.46 -12.65
C THR A 123 18.51 -0.84 -11.47
N SER A 124 17.19 -0.66 -11.56
CA SER A 124 16.24 -1.07 -10.51
C SER A 124 16.11 -2.59 -10.38
N ASN A 125 16.73 -3.35 -11.28
CA ASN A 125 16.94 -4.78 -11.11
C ASN A 125 18.09 -5.03 -10.14
N GLY A 126 17.89 -5.85 -9.12
CA GLY A 126 18.96 -6.14 -8.17
C GLY A 126 18.56 -7.01 -6.99
N THR A 127 19.56 -7.31 -6.17
CA THR A 127 19.39 -7.96 -4.87
C THR A 127 19.05 -6.92 -3.81
N PHE A 128 18.18 -7.25 -2.87
CA PHE A 128 18.05 -6.49 -1.63
C PHE A 128 18.38 -7.36 -0.43
N SER A 129 18.74 -6.71 0.68
CA SER A 129 18.90 -7.34 1.98
C SER A 129 18.38 -6.41 3.08
N GLY A 130 17.78 -6.95 4.12
CA GLY A 130 17.36 -6.15 5.27
C GLY A 130 16.76 -7.00 6.38
N ASP A 131 16.64 -6.42 7.56
CA ASP A 131 15.93 -7.07 8.67
C ASP A 131 14.42 -6.99 8.44
N ALA A 132 13.77 -8.15 8.51
CA ALA A 132 12.31 -8.25 8.47
C ALA A 132 11.79 -9.19 9.55
N TRP A 133 10.57 -8.94 9.96
CA TRP A 133 9.81 -9.80 10.86
C TRP A 133 8.35 -9.85 10.44
N ILE A 134 7.69 -10.91 10.85
CA ILE A 134 6.25 -11.07 10.70
C ILE A 134 5.59 -10.67 12.01
N ILE A 135 4.48 -9.93 11.92
CA ILE A 135 3.59 -9.64 13.05
C ILE A 135 2.25 -10.33 12.84
N ALA A 136 1.70 -10.96 13.88
CA ALA A 136 0.35 -11.49 13.83
C ALA A 136 -0.67 -10.37 14.12
N HIS A 137 -1.45 -9.97 13.13
CA HIS A 137 -2.58 -9.07 13.34
C HIS A 137 -3.77 -9.81 13.96
N ALA A 138 -3.96 -11.08 13.58
CA ALA A 138 -4.84 -12.04 14.23
C ALA A 138 -4.32 -13.45 13.96
N ALA A 139 -4.31 -14.32 14.95
CA ALA A 139 -4.12 -15.76 14.78
C ALA A 139 -4.46 -16.46 16.09
N ILE A 140 -4.99 -17.67 16.01
CA ILE A 140 -5.26 -18.49 17.19
C ILE A 140 -4.50 -19.80 17.05
N VAL A 141 -3.75 -20.18 18.09
CA VAL A 141 -3.20 -21.52 18.23
C VAL A 141 -4.01 -22.27 19.26
N THR A 142 -4.77 -23.25 18.79
CA THR A 142 -5.41 -24.24 19.65
C THR A 142 -4.43 -25.36 19.92
N ILE A 143 -4.11 -25.62 21.18
CA ILE A 143 -3.29 -26.77 21.57
C ILE A 143 -4.15 -27.73 22.39
N THR A 144 -4.07 -29.01 22.05
CA THR A 144 -4.77 -30.09 22.72
C THR A 144 -3.78 -30.92 23.51
N LEU A 145 -3.99 -31.02 24.82
CA LEU A 145 -3.17 -31.80 25.75
C LEU A 145 -3.56 -33.28 25.77
N PRO A 146 -2.71 -34.16 26.33
CA PRO A 146 -3.08 -35.53 26.63
C PRO A 146 -4.37 -35.59 27.45
N GLY A 147 -5.38 -36.30 26.94
CA GLY A 147 -6.71 -36.37 27.57
C GLY A 147 -7.75 -35.40 26.99
N GLY A 148 -7.41 -34.61 25.97
CA GLY A 148 -8.37 -33.87 25.15
C GLY A 148 -8.75 -32.48 25.64
N SER A 149 -8.08 -31.97 26.68
CA SER A 149 -8.25 -30.57 27.10
C SER A 149 -7.61 -29.64 26.07
N GLN A 150 -8.31 -28.56 25.71
CA GLN A 150 -7.85 -27.58 24.71
C GLN A 150 -7.56 -26.24 25.37
N PHE A 151 -6.56 -25.54 24.84
CA PHE A 151 -6.26 -24.16 25.17
C PHE A 151 -6.04 -23.35 23.90
N ASP A 152 -6.70 -22.20 23.83
CA ASP A 152 -6.59 -21.26 22.72
C ASP A 152 -5.67 -20.13 23.14
N ILE A 153 -4.61 -19.92 22.37
CA ILE A 153 -3.71 -18.79 22.54
C ILE A 153 -3.96 -17.82 21.40
N ASP A 154 -4.42 -16.61 21.75
CA ASP A 154 -4.46 -15.48 20.84
C ASP A 154 -3.04 -14.96 20.61
N LEU A 155 -2.62 -14.96 19.34
CA LEU A 155 -1.30 -14.51 18.93
C LEU A 155 -1.30 -13.06 18.47
N ALA A 156 -2.40 -12.31 18.56
CA ALA A 156 -2.43 -10.90 18.14
C ALA A 156 -1.30 -10.09 18.81
N GLY A 157 -0.49 -9.44 17.97
CA GLY A 157 0.69 -8.67 18.37
C GLY A 157 1.98 -9.49 18.57
N LEU A 158 1.93 -10.82 18.44
CA LEU A 158 3.14 -11.65 18.47
C LEU A 158 3.98 -11.39 17.22
N THR A 159 5.28 -11.14 17.42
CA THR A 159 6.24 -10.93 16.33
C THR A 159 7.20 -12.10 16.23
N SER A 160 7.59 -12.46 15.00
CA SER A 160 8.73 -13.35 14.80
C SER A 160 10.03 -12.68 15.25
N ASN A 161 11.07 -13.48 15.53
CA ASN A 161 12.41 -12.93 15.67
C ASN A 161 12.81 -12.18 14.37
N PRO A 162 13.41 -10.99 14.46
CA PRO A 162 13.95 -10.31 13.28
C PRO A 162 14.97 -11.21 12.59
N GLN A 163 14.87 -11.32 11.27
CA GLN A 163 15.78 -12.10 10.44
C GLN A 163 16.24 -11.26 9.25
N ILE A 164 17.49 -11.44 8.86
CA ILE A 164 18.00 -10.86 7.62
C ILE A 164 17.38 -11.65 6.48
N ILE A 165 16.50 -10.99 5.73
CA ILE A 165 15.96 -11.52 4.49
C ILE A 165 16.76 -10.96 3.32
N SER A 166 16.83 -11.74 2.26
CA SER A 166 17.37 -11.29 0.97
C SER A 166 16.46 -11.74 -0.16
N GLY A 167 16.51 -11.01 -1.26
CA GLY A 167 15.70 -11.32 -2.42
C GLY A 167 16.11 -10.55 -3.65
N GLN A 168 15.31 -10.68 -4.69
CA GLN A 168 15.45 -9.98 -5.96
C GLN A 168 14.29 -9.02 -6.16
N PHE A 169 14.60 -7.86 -6.72
CA PHE A 169 13.66 -6.99 -7.41
C PHE A 169 13.94 -7.06 -8.90
N THR A 170 12.89 -7.29 -9.70
CA THR A 170 12.98 -7.24 -11.17
C THR A 170 11.88 -6.33 -11.71
N VAL A 171 12.24 -5.39 -12.56
CA VAL A 171 11.30 -4.51 -13.25
C VAL A 171 10.92 -5.13 -14.59
N GLY A 172 9.62 -5.42 -14.76
CA GLY A 172 9.06 -5.92 -16.01
C GLY A 172 9.02 -4.85 -17.10
N SER A 173 8.68 -5.25 -18.33
CA SER A 173 8.57 -4.33 -19.47
C SER A 173 7.49 -3.26 -19.32
N SER A 174 6.53 -3.46 -18.41
CA SER A 174 5.50 -2.48 -18.02
C SER A 174 5.98 -1.47 -16.98
N GLY A 175 7.20 -1.63 -16.44
CA GLY A 175 7.69 -0.83 -15.32
C GLY A 175 7.24 -1.32 -13.94
N LEU A 176 6.40 -2.36 -13.88
CA LEU A 176 5.97 -2.97 -12.62
C LEU A 176 7.06 -3.87 -12.04
N ILE A 177 7.12 -3.89 -10.72
CA ILE A 177 8.13 -4.61 -9.97
C ILE A 177 7.65 -6.01 -9.62
N HIS A 178 8.53 -6.99 -9.78
CA HIS A 178 8.42 -8.35 -9.28
C HIS A 178 9.39 -8.54 -8.11
N LEU A 179 8.87 -9.00 -6.98
CA LEU A 179 9.59 -9.35 -5.77
C LEU A 179 9.74 -10.87 -5.68
N ASN A 180 10.94 -11.34 -5.37
CA ASN A 180 11.20 -12.75 -5.05
C ASN A 180 12.19 -12.86 -3.89
N SER A 181 11.78 -13.36 -2.73
CA SER A 181 12.60 -13.39 -1.53
C SER A 181 12.45 -14.70 -0.77
N ALA A 182 13.55 -15.41 -0.56
CA ALA A 182 13.58 -16.57 0.31
C ALA A 182 13.67 -16.12 1.78
N GLN A 183 12.80 -16.65 2.63
CA GLN A 183 12.61 -16.16 3.99
C GLN A 183 12.42 -17.33 4.96
N SER A 184 12.80 -17.10 6.20
CA SER A 184 12.60 -18.00 7.33
C SER A 184 12.30 -17.17 8.55
N HIS A 185 11.17 -17.44 9.20
CA HIS A 185 10.73 -16.72 10.39
C HIS A 185 10.39 -17.71 11.50
N THR A 186 10.83 -17.40 12.71
CA THR A 186 10.53 -18.20 13.91
C THR A 186 9.76 -17.35 14.89
N PHE A 187 8.65 -17.86 15.39
CA PHE A 187 7.87 -17.27 16.47
C PHE A 187 7.69 -18.28 17.60
N THR A 188 7.81 -17.80 18.83
CA THR A 188 7.72 -18.61 20.04
C THR A 188 6.38 -18.32 20.71
N VAL A 189 5.60 -19.38 20.94
CA VAL A 189 4.33 -19.32 21.66
C VAL A 189 4.53 -19.98 23.02
N THR A 190 4.38 -19.22 24.10
CA THR A 190 4.50 -19.74 25.46
C THR A 190 3.11 -20.06 26.02
N GLU A 191 2.90 -21.29 26.48
CA GLU A 191 1.66 -21.66 27.17
C GLU A 191 1.62 -21.01 28.57
N PRO A 192 0.56 -20.28 28.91
CA PRO A 192 0.56 -19.39 30.08
C PRO A 192 0.57 -20.10 31.45
N ASN A 193 0.13 -21.35 31.54
CA ASN A 193 0.04 -22.06 32.83
C ASN A 193 1.30 -22.85 33.19
N THR A 194 1.92 -23.48 32.20
CA THR A 194 3.07 -24.37 32.33
C THR A 194 4.39 -23.68 31.97
N GLY A 195 4.33 -22.58 31.20
CA GLY A 195 5.50 -21.88 30.69
C GLY A 195 6.27 -22.67 29.63
N ILE A 196 5.62 -23.63 28.97
CA ILE A 196 6.23 -24.39 27.87
C ILE A 196 6.24 -23.52 26.62
N ASP A 197 7.42 -23.41 26.01
CA ASP A 197 7.61 -22.75 24.73
C ASP A 197 7.40 -23.72 23.57
N PHE A 198 6.63 -23.26 22.58
CA PHE A 198 6.42 -23.87 21.29
C PHE A 198 7.03 -22.96 20.23
N ASP A 199 8.13 -23.39 19.63
CA ASP A 199 8.80 -22.67 18.57
C ASP A 199 8.26 -23.13 17.22
N PHE A 200 7.61 -22.24 16.49
CA PHE A 200 7.16 -22.47 15.14
C PHE A 200 8.08 -21.74 14.18
N THR A 201 8.63 -22.46 13.20
CA THR A 201 9.44 -21.88 12.14
C THR A 201 8.75 -22.10 10.81
N VAL A 202 8.49 -21.00 10.10
CA VAL A 202 7.96 -20.99 8.74
C VAL A 202 9.07 -20.62 7.77
N THR A 203 9.20 -21.33 6.65
CA THR A 203 10.25 -21.11 5.66
C THR A 203 9.66 -21.23 4.27
N GLY A 204 10.02 -20.33 3.37
CA GLY A 204 9.52 -20.38 1.99
C GLY A 204 10.09 -19.29 1.12
N VAL A 205 9.48 -19.16 -0.05
CA VAL A 205 9.76 -18.04 -0.96
C VAL A 205 8.53 -17.15 -0.99
N MET A 206 8.72 -15.87 -0.75
CA MET A 206 7.72 -14.85 -1.05
C MET A 206 7.91 -14.39 -2.48
N VAL A 207 6.85 -14.53 -3.27
CA VAL A 207 6.77 -13.97 -4.61
C VAL A 207 5.60 -13.00 -4.65
N ALA A 208 5.85 -11.76 -5.06
CA ALA A 208 4.81 -10.75 -5.13
C ALA A 208 5.02 -9.82 -6.33
N ASP A 209 3.93 -9.43 -6.97
CA ASP A 209 3.94 -8.53 -8.11
C ASP A 209 3.29 -7.21 -7.74
N GLU A 210 3.95 -6.12 -8.15
CA GLU A 210 3.43 -4.79 -7.94
C GLU A 210 2.13 -4.59 -8.71
N PHE A 211 1.16 -3.94 -8.05
CA PHE A 211 -0.04 -3.45 -8.68
C PHE A 211 -0.17 -1.94 -8.50
N VAL A 212 -0.73 -1.30 -9.52
CA VAL A 212 -0.94 0.15 -9.52
C VAL A 212 -2.19 0.47 -8.69
N THR A 213 -1.99 1.10 -7.53
CA THR A 213 -3.08 1.55 -6.66
C THR A 213 -3.71 2.85 -7.11
N LEU A 214 -2.98 3.70 -7.84
CA LEU A 214 -3.45 4.99 -8.35
C LEU A 214 -2.98 5.20 -9.79
N SER A 215 -3.90 5.50 -10.69
CA SER A 215 -3.59 5.78 -12.09
C SER A 215 -4.42 6.95 -12.63
N SER A 216 -3.77 7.87 -13.31
CA SER A 216 -4.45 8.95 -14.04
C SER A 216 -4.97 8.44 -15.38
N TYR A 217 -6.17 8.83 -15.77
CA TYR A 217 -6.80 8.39 -17.01
C TYR A 217 -7.72 9.47 -17.61
N CYS A 218 -8.22 9.20 -18.81
CA CYS A 218 -9.20 10.03 -19.51
C CYS A 218 -8.71 11.47 -19.76
N PHE A 219 -7.67 11.59 -20.58
CA PHE A 219 -7.05 12.86 -20.90
C PHE A 219 -7.79 13.57 -22.05
N GLY A 220 -7.81 14.90 -21.98
CA GLY A 220 -8.32 15.80 -23.01
C GLY A 220 -7.32 16.09 -24.13
N ASP A 221 -6.25 15.31 -24.24
CA ASP A 221 -5.16 15.49 -25.21
C ASP A 221 -5.48 14.94 -26.62
N GLY A 222 -6.62 14.28 -26.78
CA GLY A 222 -7.03 13.65 -28.03
C GLY A 222 -6.52 12.21 -28.22
N SER A 223 -5.92 11.60 -27.21
CA SER A 223 -5.57 10.17 -27.23
C SER A 223 -6.80 9.25 -27.13
N GLY A 224 -7.91 9.74 -26.56
CA GLY A 224 -9.18 9.04 -26.39
C GLY A 224 -10.37 9.74 -27.08
N THR A 225 -11.46 9.96 -26.36
CA THR A 225 -12.62 10.70 -26.88
C THR A 225 -12.20 12.16 -27.12
N MET A 226 -12.54 12.70 -28.30
CA MET A 226 -12.24 14.09 -28.64
C MET A 226 -12.95 15.06 -27.69
N CYS A 227 -12.22 16.06 -27.23
CA CYS A 227 -12.77 17.16 -26.46
C CYS A 227 -13.83 17.95 -27.28
N PRO A 228 -14.95 18.33 -26.66
CA PRO A 228 -16.03 19.01 -27.37
C PRO A 228 -15.56 20.37 -27.93
N CYS A 229 -16.12 20.81 -29.06
CA CYS A 229 -15.77 22.11 -29.66
C CYS A 229 -14.27 22.33 -29.98
N GLY A 230 -13.47 21.25 -30.01
CA GLY A 230 -12.05 21.31 -30.36
C GLY A 230 -11.16 21.88 -29.25
N ASN A 231 -11.59 21.90 -27.98
CA ASN A 231 -10.79 22.37 -26.85
C ASN A 231 -9.84 21.30 -26.27
N SER A 232 -9.10 20.59 -27.13
CA SER A 232 -8.07 19.66 -26.66
C SER A 232 -6.96 20.38 -25.91
N SER A 233 -6.29 19.67 -25.00
CA SER A 233 -5.38 20.23 -24.01
C SER A 233 -4.06 19.43 -23.92
N GLY A 234 -3.23 19.72 -22.92
CA GLY A 234 -1.94 19.05 -22.73
C GLY A 234 -2.06 17.61 -22.19
N PRO A 235 -0.98 16.82 -22.30
CA PRO A 235 -0.93 15.49 -21.68
C PRO A 235 -1.24 15.54 -20.18
N GLY A 236 -2.09 14.62 -19.69
CA GLY A 236 -2.49 14.56 -18.28
C GLY A 236 -3.67 15.47 -17.90
N GLU A 237 -4.04 16.43 -18.74
CA GLU A 237 -5.11 17.40 -18.49
C GLU A 237 -6.48 16.85 -18.88
N GLY A 238 -7.56 17.39 -18.29
CA GLY A 238 -8.91 17.33 -18.87
C GLY A 238 -9.04 18.24 -20.09
N CYS A 239 -10.21 18.43 -20.67
CA CYS A 239 -10.36 19.38 -21.79
C CYS A 239 -10.09 20.83 -21.38
N GLY A 240 -9.62 21.65 -22.31
CA GLY A 240 -9.25 23.05 -22.09
C GLY A 240 -10.39 23.89 -21.54
N ASN A 241 -10.12 24.67 -20.50
CA ASN A 241 -11.10 25.56 -19.88
C ASN A 241 -10.93 27.02 -20.32
N GLY A 242 -11.69 27.94 -19.72
CA GLY A 242 -11.60 29.37 -19.99
C GLY A 242 -10.23 30.03 -19.89
N ASN A 243 -9.28 29.40 -19.18
CA ASN A 243 -7.90 29.87 -19.05
C ASN A 243 -6.96 29.32 -20.14
N GLY A 244 -7.44 28.40 -20.98
CA GLY A 244 -6.66 27.73 -22.03
C GLY A 244 -6.35 26.26 -21.69
N PRO A 245 -5.47 25.98 -20.71
CA PRO A 245 -5.17 24.61 -20.28
C PRO A 245 -6.38 23.88 -19.71
N GLY A 246 -6.32 22.54 -19.72
CA GLY A 246 -7.31 21.72 -19.04
C GLY A 246 -6.98 21.50 -17.57
N ALA A 247 -8.00 21.38 -16.72
CA ALA A 247 -7.76 21.11 -15.31
C ALA A 247 -7.28 19.66 -15.08
N ILE A 248 -6.42 19.45 -14.09
CA ILE A 248 -5.84 18.14 -13.75
C ILE A 248 -6.39 17.69 -12.39
N LEU A 249 -6.66 16.39 -12.25
CA LEU A 249 -6.84 15.76 -10.95
C LEU A 249 -5.56 14.99 -10.59
N GLY A 250 -4.95 15.36 -9.48
CA GLY A 250 -3.88 14.60 -8.82
C GLY A 250 -4.38 13.87 -7.59
N ALA A 251 -3.55 12.95 -7.10
CA ALA A 251 -3.75 12.24 -5.84
C ALA A 251 -2.43 12.18 -5.07
N SER A 252 -2.52 12.20 -3.74
CA SER A 252 -1.40 12.01 -2.82
C SER A 252 -1.87 11.25 -1.56
N GLY A 253 -0.94 10.67 -0.80
CA GLY A 253 -1.27 9.74 0.28
C GLY A 253 -1.39 8.31 -0.25
N THR A 254 -2.15 7.47 0.46
CA THR A 254 -2.32 6.06 0.11
C THR A 254 -3.78 5.73 -0.22
N THR A 255 -4.03 4.58 -0.84
CA THR A 255 -5.39 4.03 -1.01
C THR A 255 -5.74 3.02 0.09
N SER A 256 -5.08 3.11 1.24
CA SER A 256 -5.39 2.30 2.42
C SER A 256 -6.63 2.85 3.12
N ILE A 257 -7.55 1.96 3.44
CA ILE A 257 -8.78 2.30 4.17
C ILE A 257 -8.45 2.63 5.62
N SER A 258 -7.56 1.84 6.23
CA SER A 258 -7.12 2.05 7.61
C SER A 258 -6.33 3.35 7.79
N ALA A 259 -5.44 3.69 6.84
CA ALA A 259 -4.70 4.96 6.87
C ALA A 259 -5.62 6.16 6.67
N GLY A 260 -6.58 6.06 5.73
CA GLY A 260 -7.58 7.09 5.51
C GLY A 260 -7.02 8.45 5.06
N ASP A 261 -5.86 8.45 4.40
CA ASP A 261 -5.03 9.63 4.14
C ASP A 261 -5.02 10.08 2.66
N LEU A 262 -5.81 9.43 1.79
CA LEU A 262 -5.94 9.82 0.38
C LEU A 262 -6.44 11.27 0.26
N VAL A 263 -5.66 12.11 -0.42
CA VAL A 263 -6.03 13.48 -0.80
C VAL A 263 -6.12 13.57 -2.31
N LEU A 264 -7.27 14.02 -2.81
CA LEU A 264 -7.48 14.36 -4.22
C LEU A 264 -7.26 15.87 -4.40
N SER A 265 -6.43 16.27 -5.35
CA SER A 265 -6.09 17.66 -5.61
C SER A 265 -6.41 18.07 -7.04
N GLY A 266 -7.07 19.21 -7.21
CA GLY A 266 -7.34 19.80 -8.52
C GLY A 266 -6.37 20.95 -8.78
N SER A 267 -5.82 21.03 -9.99
CA SER A 267 -4.99 22.14 -10.45
C SER A 267 -5.44 22.66 -11.81
N GLN A 268 -4.99 23.86 -12.18
CA GLN A 268 -5.39 24.57 -13.40
C GLN A 268 -6.90 24.82 -13.49
N LEU A 269 -7.59 24.90 -12.34
CA LEU A 269 -9.00 25.25 -12.26
C LEU A 269 -9.20 26.75 -12.49
N ILE A 270 -10.44 27.17 -12.72
CA ILE A 270 -10.76 28.60 -12.68
C ILE A 270 -10.69 29.08 -11.23
N ALA A 271 -9.87 30.10 -10.98
CA ALA A 271 -9.65 30.65 -9.65
C ALA A 271 -10.96 31.14 -8.99
N ASN A 272 -11.08 30.91 -7.69
CA ASN A 272 -12.24 31.29 -6.86
C ASN A 272 -13.58 30.67 -7.30
N GLN A 273 -13.54 29.58 -8.08
CA GLN A 273 -14.74 28.86 -8.51
C GLN A 273 -14.94 27.57 -7.73
N PRO A 274 -16.20 27.18 -7.45
CA PRO A 274 -16.49 25.92 -6.79
C PRO A 274 -16.32 24.74 -7.75
N GLY A 275 -15.85 23.63 -7.20
CA GLY A 275 -15.85 22.32 -7.82
C GLY A 275 -16.31 21.24 -6.87
N LEU A 276 -16.90 20.18 -7.43
CA LEU A 276 -17.38 19.01 -6.73
C LEU A 276 -16.48 17.82 -7.06
N TYR A 277 -15.76 17.33 -6.06
CA TYR A 277 -15.12 16.02 -6.11
C TYR A 277 -16.20 14.94 -6.03
N PHE A 278 -16.11 13.95 -6.90
CA PHE A 278 -17.04 12.83 -6.92
C PHE A 278 -16.37 11.52 -7.27
N GLN A 279 -17.00 10.43 -6.86
CA GLN A 279 -16.62 9.06 -7.17
C GLN A 279 -17.61 8.44 -8.17
N GLY A 280 -17.13 7.52 -8.99
CA GLY A 280 -17.93 6.54 -9.73
C GLY A 280 -17.31 5.15 -9.64
N ASN A 281 -18.13 4.12 -9.87
CA ASN A 281 -17.67 2.72 -9.92
C ASN A 281 -17.02 2.37 -11.27
N ASN A 282 -17.48 2.98 -12.36
CA ASN A 282 -17.12 2.61 -13.72
C ASN A 282 -16.27 3.69 -14.38
N ALA A 283 -15.28 3.25 -15.14
CA ALA A 283 -14.63 4.05 -16.17
C ALA A 283 -15.59 4.17 -17.37
N VAL A 284 -16.14 5.36 -17.60
CA VAL A 284 -17.09 5.62 -18.68
C VAL A 284 -16.39 5.46 -20.03
N SER A 285 -17.05 4.77 -20.97
CA SER A 285 -16.51 4.45 -22.29
C SER A 285 -15.12 3.78 -22.23
N GLY A 286 -14.90 2.89 -21.25
CA GLY A 286 -13.63 2.19 -21.09
C GLY A 286 -12.47 3.10 -20.65
N GLY A 287 -12.77 4.25 -20.05
CA GLY A 287 -11.76 5.22 -19.59
C GLY A 287 -11.50 6.36 -20.57
N ASN A 288 -12.09 6.33 -21.76
CA ASN A 288 -11.98 7.44 -22.72
C ASN A 288 -12.95 8.59 -22.41
N GLY A 289 -13.95 8.36 -21.56
CA GLY A 289 -14.96 9.34 -21.21
C GLY A 289 -15.94 9.64 -22.34
N VAL A 290 -16.96 10.42 -22.00
CA VAL A 290 -17.97 10.95 -22.94
C VAL A 290 -18.10 12.46 -22.74
N THR A 291 -18.44 13.18 -23.79
CA THR A 291 -18.61 14.63 -23.72
C THR A 291 -19.69 15.01 -22.70
N PHE A 292 -19.37 15.97 -21.83
CA PHE A 292 -20.26 16.49 -20.81
C PHE A 292 -19.85 17.92 -20.43
N GLY A 293 -20.65 18.89 -20.86
CA GLY A 293 -20.28 20.30 -20.78
C GLY A 293 -19.08 20.60 -21.66
N ASP A 294 -18.12 21.35 -21.11
CA ASP A 294 -16.90 21.74 -21.83
C ASP A 294 -15.82 20.64 -21.76
N GLY A 295 -16.11 19.48 -21.13
CA GLY A 295 -15.13 18.43 -20.90
C GLY A 295 -15.63 17.02 -21.12
N LEU A 296 -14.89 16.06 -20.54
CA LEU A 296 -15.19 14.63 -20.60
C LEU A 296 -15.58 14.11 -19.21
N ARG A 297 -16.72 13.43 -19.13
CA ARG A 297 -17.10 12.67 -17.95
C ARG A 297 -16.54 11.26 -18.06
N CYS A 298 -15.65 10.92 -17.13
CA CYS A 298 -14.86 9.69 -17.14
C CYS A 298 -15.19 8.79 -15.95
N ALA A 299 -15.51 9.36 -14.79
CA ALA A 299 -16.06 8.61 -13.66
C ALA A 299 -17.59 8.53 -13.75
N GLY A 300 -18.14 7.32 -13.67
CA GLY A 300 -19.59 7.09 -13.78
C GLY A 300 -20.05 5.82 -13.06
N GLY A 301 -21.35 5.54 -13.10
CA GLY A 301 -21.97 4.42 -12.38
C GLY A 301 -22.02 4.65 -10.87
N ASN A 302 -23.21 4.64 -10.27
CA ASN A 302 -23.45 4.88 -8.83
C ASN A 302 -22.62 6.05 -8.28
N VAL A 303 -22.81 7.24 -8.85
CA VAL A 303 -21.99 8.40 -8.49
C VAL A 303 -22.25 8.85 -7.06
N VAL A 304 -21.16 9.00 -6.30
CA VAL A 304 -21.18 9.55 -4.93
C VAL A 304 -20.52 10.93 -4.94
N ARG A 305 -21.21 11.91 -4.37
CA ARG A 305 -20.71 13.29 -4.22
C ARG A 305 -19.87 13.35 -2.94
N LEU A 306 -18.58 13.67 -3.05
CA LEU A 306 -17.64 13.60 -1.94
C LEU A 306 -17.55 14.92 -1.19
N GLN A 307 -17.08 15.96 -1.88
CA GLN A 307 -16.85 17.27 -1.26
C GLN A 307 -16.92 18.38 -2.30
N VAL A 308 -17.55 19.49 -1.93
CA VAL A 308 -17.42 20.74 -2.69
C VAL A 308 -16.26 21.55 -2.11
N ARG A 309 -15.36 22.00 -2.97
CA ARG A 309 -14.24 22.88 -2.62
C ARG A 309 -14.18 24.03 -3.59
N VAL A 310 -13.76 25.19 -3.10
CA VAL A 310 -13.52 26.37 -3.92
C VAL A 310 -12.04 26.40 -4.26
N ALA A 311 -11.74 26.55 -5.55
CA ALA A 311 -10.37 26.76 -6.00
C ALA A 311 -9.83 28.08 -5.45
N ASP A 312 -8.59 28.08 -4.98
CA ASP A 312 -7.93 29.30 -4.51
C ASP A 312 -7.59 30.25 -5.68
N SER A 313 -6.90 31.35 -5.37
CA SER A 313 -6.48 32.33 -6.37
C SER A 313 -5.52 31.79 -7.43
N SER A 314 -4.87 30.65 -7.17
CA SER A 314 -3.97 29.97 -8.11
C SER A 314 -4.68 28.92 -8.96
N GLY A 315 -5.97 28.66 -8.72
CA GLY A 315 -6.71 27.60 -9.40
C GLY A 315 -6.44 26.22 -8.82
N ALA A 316 -6.03 26.14 -7.55
CA ALA A 316 -5.81 24.89 -6.83
C ALA A 316 -6.94 24.60 -5.83
N SER A 317 -7.29 23.33 -5.68
CA SER A 317 -8.14 22.86 -4.57
C SER A 317 -7.72 21.45 -4.16
N ALA A 318 -8.08 21.02 -2.96
CA ALA A 318 -7.82 19.66 -2.49
C ALA A 318 -8.95 19.20 -1.57
N THR A 319 -9.17 17.90 -1.43
CA THR A 319 -10.08 17.35 -0.40
C THR A 319 -9.50 17.53 1.00
N THR A 320 -10.37 17.56 2.02
CA THR A 320 -9.97 17.52 3.45
C THR A 320 -10.73 16.46 4.25
N ILE A 321 -11.50 15.63 3.54
CA ILE A 321 -12.23 14.51 4.12
C ILE A 321 -11.41 13.24 3.94
N ASN A 322 -11.68 12.24 4.78
CA ASN A 322 -11.29 10.87 4.47
C ASN A 322 -12.11 10.41 3.26
N VAL A 323 -11.46 10.33 2.10
CA VAL A 323 -12.11 10.01 0.83
C VAL A 323 -12.71 8.61 0.87
N GLY A 324 -12.01 7.63 1.42
CA GLY A 324 -12.47 6.24 1.47
C GLY A 324 -13.73 6.08 2.31
N ALA A 325 -13.72 6.64 3.53
CA ALA A 325 -14.87 6.60 4.43
C ALA A 325 -16.09 7.36 3.86
N ALA A 326 -15.88 8.55 3.29
CA ALA A 326 -16.95 9.36 2.71
C ALA A 326 -17.56 8.72 1.45
N ALA A 327 -16.77 7.92 0.73
CA ALA A 327 -17.21 7.27 -0.49
C ALA A 327 -17.73 5.83 -0.29
N GLY A 328 -17.71 5.33 0.96
CA GLY A 328 -18.21 4.00 1.33
C GLY A 328 -17.43 2.87 0.65
N VAL A 329 -16.11 3.04 0.49
CA VAL A 329 -15.26 2.07 -0.18
C VAL A 329 -14.91 0.92 0.74
N SER A 330 -14.76 -0.27 0.16
CA SER A 330 -14.26 -1.47 0.86
C SER A 330 -12.95 -1.93 0.24
N ALA A 331 -12.13 -2.69 0.98
CA ALA A 331 -10.88 -3.20 0.46
C ALA A 331 -11.14 -4.07 -0.78
N GLY A 332 -10.29 -3.92 -1.80
CA GLY A 332 -10.47 -4.54 -3.12
C GLY A 332 -11.36 -3.74 -4.08
N ASP A 333 -12.07 -2.70 -3.62
CA ASP A 333 -12.83 -1.83 -4.53
C ASP A 333 -11.89 -1.09 -5.48
N THR A 334 -12.19 -1.11 -6.78
CA THR A 334 -11.63 -0.13 -7.72
C THR A 334 -12.63 0.99 -7.97
N LYS A 335 -12.26 2.22 -7.59
CA LYS A 335 -13.10 3.42 -7.71
C LYS A 335 -12.44 4.46 -8.62
N ARG A 336 -13.25 5.32 -9.23
CA ARG A 336 -12.77 6.39 -10.11
C ARG A 336 -13.24 7.74 -9.59
N TYR A 337 -12.36 8.72 -9.62
CA TYR A 337 -12.60 10.06 -9.13
C TYR A 337 -12.42 11.09 -10.23
N GLN A 338 -13.22 12.14 -10.14
CA GLN A 338 -13.11 13.33 -10.99
C GLN A 338 -13.55 14.57 -10.19
N LEU A 339 -13.08 15.73 -10.65
CA LEU A 339 -13.54 17.02 -10.17
C LEU A 339 -14.37 17.70 -11.26
N TRP A 340 -15.64 17.96 -10.95
CA TRP A 340 -16.55 18.74 -11.80
C TRP A 340 -16.58 20.19 -11.29
N TYR A 341 -16.08 21.14 -12.07
CA TYR A 341 -15.88 22.52 -11.62
C TYR A 341 -16.57 23.55 -12.52
N ARG A 342 -16.80 24.74 -11.97
CA ARG A 342 -17.39 25.86 -12.72
C ARG A 342 -16.34 26.54 -13.60
N ASP A 343 -16.76 26.87 -14.82
CA ASP A 343 -15.94 27.54 -15.82
C ASP A 343 -16.66 28.78 -16.38
N PRO A 344 -16.82 29.85 -15.58
CA PRO A 344 -17.50 31.07 -16.02
C PRO A 344 -16.69 31.88 -17.03
N ALA A 345 -15.36 31.66 -17.08
CA ALA A 345 -14.53 32.13 -18.18
C ALA A 345 -14.87 31.22 -19.36
N SER A 346 -15.77 31.64 -20.23
CA SER A 346 -16.31 30.77 -21.28
C SER A 346 -15.19 30.13 -22.13
N SER A 347 -15.06 28.81 -22.05
CA SER A 347 -14.29 27.99 -22.99
C SER A 347 -14.89 28.08 -24.42
N PRO A 348 -14.27 27.48 -25.45
CA PRO A 348 -14.86 27.39 -26.79
C PRO A 348 -16.26 26.76 -26.84
N CYS A 349 -16.63 25.94 -25.85
CA CYS A 349 -17.96 25.34 -25.73
C CYS A 349 -18.97 26.20 -24.95
N GLY A 350 -18.50 27.03 -24.01
CA GLY A 350 -19.33 28.00 -23.30
C GLY A 350 -20.43 27.42 -22.41
N THR A 351 -20.35 26.15 -21.97
CA THR A 351 -21.38 25.52 -21.12
C THR A 351 -21.28 25.86 -19.64
N THR A 352 -20.27 26.65 -19.26
CA THR A 352 -20.04 27.22 -17.92
C THR A 352 -19.55 26.25 -16.83
N PHE A 353 -19.18 25.04 -17.25
CA PHE A 353 -18.56 24.04 -16.39
C PHE A 353 -17.71 23.08 -17.22
N ASN A 354 -16.72 22.47 -16.55
CA ASN A 354 -15.79 21.55 -17.16
C ASN A 354 -15.38 20.47 -16.13
N LEU A 355 -14.61 19.47 -16.55
CA LEU A 355 -14.13 18.36 -15.73
C LEU A 355 -12.63 18.20 -15.88
N THR A 356 -11.99 17.74 -14.81
CA THR A 356 -10.59 17.32 -14.85
C THR A 356 -10.42 15.99 -15.60
N SER A 357 -9.17 15.61 -15.88
CA SER A 357 -8.82 14.19 -16.02
C SER A 357 -9.24 13.38 -14.79
N GLY A 358 -9.29 12.05 -14.93
CA GLY A 358 -9.71 11.15 -13.87
C GLY A 358 -8.55 10.51 -13.11
N ILE A 359 -8.82 10.10 -11.88
CA ILE A 359 -7.96 9.19 -11.10
C ILE A 359 -8.72 7.89 -10.87
N GLU A 360 -8.10 6.77 -11.19
CA GLU A 360 -8.54 5.44 -10.80
C GLU A 360 -7.75 4.99 -9.58
N ALA A 361 -8.45 4.44 -8.58
CA ALA A 361 -7.85 3.96 -7.35
C ALA A 361 -8.31 2.53 -7.04
N LEU A 362 -7.36 1.65 -6.72
CA LEU A 362 -7.64 0.36 -6.09
C LEU A 362 -7.43 0.51 -4.58
N TRP A 363 -8.50 0.32 -3.81
CA TRP A 363 -8.48 0.42 -2.36
C TRP A 363 -7.90 -0.84 -1.72
N THR A 364 -6.95 -0.64 -0.81
CA THR A 364 -6.33 -1.68 -0.01
C THR A 364 -6.83 -1.59 1.44
N PRO A 365 -6.63 -2.63 2.26
CA PRO A 365 -6.93 -2.57 3.69
C PRO A 365 -6.37 -1.32 4.39
#